data_AF-A0A2E6F5A7-F1
#
_entry.id   AF-A0A2E6F5A7-F1
#
_cell.length_a   1.000
_cell.length_b   1.000
_cell.length_c   1.000
_cell.angle_alpha   90.00
_cell.angle_beta   90.00
_cell.angle_gamma   90.00
#
_symmetry.space_group_name_H-M   'P 1'
#
loop_
_entity.id
_entity.type
_entity.pdbx_description
1 polymer ?
#
loop_
_entity_poly.entity_id
_entity_poly.type
_entity_poly.pdbx_seq_one_letter_code
_entity_poly.pdbx_strand_id
1 'polypeptide(L)'
;MKTIFWTALEIAWSDGSMSKKGALIVEKLHDAMGLDISLREELENRFAKEILEERTERGEGTGDAELESWANTIIENLNSNDLKNQIISLSNEAVINGLSKEKWLIGMNFTKEFNQSNTFAEGVWMENNTEKEFEEYLPILKPLVDELISN
;
A
#
# COMPACT_ATOMS: atom_id res chain seq x y z
N MET A 1 -5.87 -7.03 -5.70
CA MET A 1 -5.57 -5.68 -5.20
C MET A 1 -4.12 -5.29 -5.48
N LYS A 2 -3.85 -4.05 -5.90
CA LYS A 2 -2.49 -3.51 -6.03
C LYS A 2 -2.04 -2.94 -4.68
N THR A 3 -0.83 -3.28 -4.25
CA THR A 3 -0.27 -2.78 -2.99
C THR A 3 0.43 -1.43 -3.18
N ILE A 4 0.88 -0.80 -2.10
CA ILE A 4 1.50 0.52 -2.15
C ILE A 4 2.80 0.45 -2.93
N PHE A 5 3.69 -0.48 -2.57
CA PHE A 5 4.97 -0.58 -3.25
C PHE A 5 4.80 -0.99 -4.72
N TRP A 6 3.84 -1.86 -5.04
CA TRP A 6 3.49 -2.20 -6.42
C TRP A 6 3.03 -0.98 -7.24
N THR A 7 2.17 -0.16 -6.64
CA THR A 7 1.67 1.06 -7.30
C THR A 7 2.82 2.04 -7.59
N ALA A 8 3.78 2.16 -6.67
CA ALA A 8 4.98 2.95 -6.89
C ALA A 8 5.76 2.47 -8.12
N LEU A 9 5.95 1.15 -8.28
CA LEU A 9 6.61 0.57 -9.44
C LEU A 9 5.83 0.82 -10.74
N GLU A 10 4.50 0.70 -10.73
CA GLU A 10 3.70 0.98 -11.92
C GLU A 10 3.81 2.42 -12.38
N ILE A 11 3.79 3.39 -11.46
CA ILE A 11 3.95 4.81 -11.80
C ILE A 11 5.38 5.06 -12.28
N ALA A 12 6.39 4.51 -11.58
CA ALA A 12 7.80 4.67 -11.93
C ALA A 12 8.13 4.15 -13.34
N TRP A 13 7.43 3.11 -13.77
CA TRP A 13 7.58 2.46 -15.07
C TRP A 13 6.43 2.77 -16.03
N SER A 14 5.66 3.84 -15.82
CA SER A 14 4.42 4.09 -16.56
C SER A 14 4.63 4.09 -18.09
N ASP A 15 5.72 4.69 -18.55
CA ASP A 15 6.11 4.76 -19.97
C ASP A 15 7.02 3.61 -20.45
N GLY A 16 7.22 2.56 -19.64
CA GLY A 16 8.07 1.42 -19.98
C GLY A 16 9.55 1.61 -19.64
N SER A 17 9.92 2.70 -18.98
CA SER A 17 11.25 2.91 -18.43
C SER A 17 11.22 3.64 -17.09
N MET A 18 12.17 3.34 -16.21
CA MET A 18 12.33 4.05 -14.94
C MET A 18 13.52 5.01 -15.02
N SER A 19 13.28 6.30 -14.74
CA SER A 19 14.37 7.28 -14.65
C SER A 19 15.17 7.13 -13.37
N LYS A 20 16.38 7.72 -13.35
CA LYS A 20 17.22 7.78 -12.14
C LYS A 20 16.50 8.48 -10.98
N LYS A 21 15.75 9.54 -11.26
CA LYS A 21 14.96 10.24 -10.24
C LYS A 21 13.84 9.35 -9.71
N GLY A 22 13.15 8.63 -10.59
CA GLY A 22 12.13 7.64 -10.20
C GLY A 22 12.68 6.58 -9.24
N ALA A 23 13.83 6.00 -9.56
CA ALA A 23 14.48 5.00 -8.70
C ALA A 23 14.78 5.53 -7.28
N LEU A 24 15.28 6.77 -7.17
CA LEU A 24 15.54 7.42 -5.87
C LEU A 24 14.25 7.68 -5.07
N ILE A 25 13.14 7.98 -5.75
CA ILE A 25 11.84 8.16 -5.07
C ILE A 25 11.32 6.82 -4.55
N VAL A 26 11.44 5.74 -5.33
CA VAL A 26 11.06 4.38 -4.87
C VAL A 26 11.89 3.97 -3.65
N GLU A 27 13.19 4.26 -3.64
CA GLU A 27 14.06 4.00 -2.49
C GLU A 27 13.64 4.81 -1.25
N LYS A 28 13.39 6.12 -1.41
CA LYS A 28 12.87 6.97 -0.33
C LYS A 28 11.55 6.45 0.24
N LEU A 29 10.65 5.98 -0.62
CA LEU A 29 9.36 5.43 -0.20
C LEU A 29 9.53 4.10 0.56
N HIS A 30 10.36 3.20 0.06
CA HIS A 30 10.72 1.95 0.75
C HIS A 30 11.21 2.22 2.18
N ASP A 31 12.15 3.17 2.32
CA ASP A 31 12.72 3.52 3.61
C ASP A 31 11.67 4.12 4.55
N ALA A 32 10.80 4.98 4.04
CA ALA A 32 9.72 5.58 4.82
C ALA A 32 8.67 4.56 5.28
N MET A 33 8.37 3.55 4.45
CA MET A 33 7.49 2.44 4.81
C MET A 33 8.14 1.51 5.85
N GLY A 34 9.48 1.51 5.92
CA GLY A 34 10.24 0.48 6.64
C GLY A 34 9.99 -0.91 6.06
N LEU A 35 9.72 -0.98 4.76
CA LEU A 35 9.39 -2.23 4.07
C LEU A 35 10.55 -3.23 4.21
N ASP A 36 10.23 -4.47 4.52
CA ASP A 36 11.24 -5.52 4.63
C ASP A 36 11.95 -5.74 3.28
N ILE A 37 13.29 -5.80 3.32
CA ILE A 37 14.12 -5.91 2.11
C ILE A 37 13.78 -7.17 1.31
N SER A 38 13.54 -8.30 1.97
CA SER A 38 13.20 -9.54 1.27
C SER A 38 11.83 -9.46 0.60
N LEU A 39 10.87 -8.77 1.23
CA LEU A 39 9.56 -8.51 0.63
C LEU A 39 9.67 -7.54 -0.56
N ARG A 40 10.51 -6.49 -0.44
CA ARG A 40 10.80 -5.60 -1.57
C ARG A 40 11.37 -6.38 -2.76
N GLU A 41 12.39 -7.19 -2.53
CA GLU A 41 13.00 -8.01 -3.58
C GLU A 41 11.99 -8.96 -4.22
N GLU A 42 11.11 -9.59 -3.43
CA GLU A 42 10.03 -10.43 -3.95
C GLU A 42 9.10 -9.65 -4.88
N LEU A 43 8.66 -8.46 -4.44
CA LEU A 43 7.75 -7.60 -5.21
C LEU A 43 8.40 -7.10 -6.50
N GLU A 44 9.66 -6.63 -6.46
CA GLU A 44 10.40 -6.17 -7.64
C GLU A 44 10.62 -7.32 -8.64
N ASN A 45 10.98 -8.52 -8.15
CA ASN A 45 11.15 -9.70 -9.00
C ASN A 45 9.83 -10.12 -9.65
N ARG A 46 8.73 -10.08 -8.90
CA ARG A 46 7.40 -10.38 -9.44
C ARG A 46 6.98 -9.35 -10.46
N PHE A 47 7.18 -8.06 -10.18
CA PHE A 47 6.89 -6.97 -11.10
C PHE A 47 7.68 -7.08 -12.40
N ALA A 48 8.97 -7.42 -12.32
CA ALA A 48 9.79 -7.64 -13.50
C ALA A 48 9.21 -8.74 -14.41
N LYS A 49 8.81 -9.87 -13.82
CA LYS A 49 8.24 -11.01 -14.57
C LYS A 49 6.86 -10.73 -15.13
N GLU A 50 5.99 -10.12 -14.34
CA GLU A 50 4.57 -9.97 -14.71
C GLU A 50 4.32 -8.73 -15.57
N ILE A 51 5.10 -7.66 -15.39
CA ILE A 51 4.84 -6.36 -16.04
C ILE A 51 5.93 -6.00 -17.04
N LEU A 52 7.20 -6.21 -16.71
CA LEU A 52 8.29 -5.75 -17.57
C LEU A 52 8.59 -6.73 -18.71
N GLU A 53 8.47 -8.04 -18.52
CA GLU A 53 8.69 -9.03 -19.59
C GLU A 53 7.69 -8.89 -20.75
N GLU A 54 6.45 -8.48 -20.46
CA GLU A 54 5.40 -8.29 -21.48
C GLU A 54 5.53 -6.94 -22.21
N ARG A 55 6.28 -5.97 -21.66
CA ARG A 55 6.44 -4.63 -22.24
C ARG A 55 7.46 -4.62 -23.36
N THR A 56 7.00 -4.24 -24.55
CA THR A 56 7.84 -4.05 -25.74
C THR A 56 8.26 -2.59 -25.95
N GLU A 57 7.55 -1.63 -25.35
CA GLU A 57 7.81 -0.20 -25.46
C GLU A 57 8.76 0.28 -24.34
N ARG A 58 9.73 1.10 -24.70
CA ARG A 58 10.66 1.77 -23.77
C ARG A 58 10.51 3.29 -23.96
N GLY A 59 9.99 3.96 -22.93
CA GLY A 59 9.84 5.41 -22.89
C GLY A 59 11.11 6.15 -22.46
N GLU A 60 10.96 7.42 -22.08
CA GLU A 60 12.05 8.31 -21.64
C GLU A 60 12.24 8.33 -20.11
N GLY A 61 11.28 7.78 -19.37
CA GLY A 61 11.27 7.70 -17.91
C GLY A 61 10.55 8.88 -17.26
N THR A 62 9.43 9.31 -17.84
CA THR A 62 8.75 10.55 -17.44
C THR A 62 7.77 10.41 -16.26
N GLY A 63 7.68 9.22 -15.66
CA GLY A 63 6.79 8.95 -14.52
C GLY A 63 7.24 9.55 -13.19
N ASP A 64 8.41 10.20 -13.14
CA ASP A 64 9.02 10.67 -11.90
C ASP A 64 8.27 11.81 -11.21
N ALA A 65 7.69 12.74 -11.97
CA ALA A 65 6.91 13.85 -11.40
C ALA A 65 5.60 13.37 -10.74
N GLU A 66 4.90 12.45 -11.39
CA GLU A 66 3.69 11.81 -10.84
C GLU A 66 4.05 10.96 -9.62
N LEU A 67 5.09 10.14 -9.73
CA LEU A 67 5.58 9.31 -8.64
C LEU A 67 5.99 10.16 -7.42
N GLU A 68 6.66 11.28 -7.62
CA GLU A 68 7.07 12.17 -6.54
C GLU A 68 5.87 12.74 -5.79
N SER A 69 4.87 13.25 -6.51
CA SER A 69 3.65 13.78 -5.92
C SER A 69 2.92 12.70 -5.11
N TRP A 70 2.70 11.54 -5.74
CA TRP A 70 2.01 10.41 -5.11
C TRP A 70 2.77 9.87 -3.89
N ALA A 71 4.07 9.64 -4.00
CA ALA A 71 4.90 9.11 -2.92
C ALA A 71 4.96 10.07 -1.72
N ASN A 72 5.01 11.39 -1.96
CA ASN A 72 4.98 12.36 -0.87
C ASN A 72 3.66 12.30 -0.08
N THR A 73 2.50 12.14 -0.75
CA THR A 73 1.22 11.92 -0.07
C THR A 73 1.24 10.65 0.78
N ILE A 74 1.79 9.55 0.26
CA ILE A 74 1.91 8.30 1.03
C ILE A 74 2.81 8.49 2.26
N ILE A 75 3.96 9.16 2.10
CA ILE A 75 4.88 9.47 3.20
C ILE A 75 4.23 10.36 4.26
N GLU A 76 3.44 11.35 3.86
CA GLU A 76 2.66 12.17 4.80
C GLU A 76 1.64 11.32 5.56
N ASN A 77 0.97 10.38 4.89
CA ASN A 77 0.03 9.47 5.54
C ASN A 77 0.72 8.52 6.54
N LEU A 78 1.91 8.00 6.20
CA LEU A 78 2.71 7.15 7.10
C LEU A 78 3.05 7.85 8.42
N ASN A 79 3.22 9.18 8.38
CA ASN A 79 3.51 10.01 9.55
C ASN A 79 2.25 10.54 10.26
N SER A 80 1.05 10.21 9.76
CA SER A 80 -0.19 10.66 10.37
C SER A 80 -0.44 9.95 11.70
N ASN A 81 -0.80 10.73 12.73
CA ASN A 81 -1.24 10.20 14.02
C ASN A 81 -2.52 9.36 13.91
N ASP A 82 -3.29 9.53 12.83
CA ASP A 82 -4.54 8.80 12.62
C ASP A 82 -4.37 7.46 11.92
N LEU A 83 -3.21 7.17 11.30
CA LEU A 83 -3.02 5.95 10.51
C LEU A 83 -3.35 4.67 11.29
N LYS A 84 -2.81 4.54 12.51
CA LYS A 84 -3.06 3.37 13.35
C LYS A 84 -4.53 3.25 13.75
N ASN A 85 -5.14 4.37 14.13
CA ASN A 85 -6.54 4.39 14.54
C ASN A 85 -7.47 4.03 13.37
N GLN A 86 -7.15 4.49 12.15
CA GLN A 86 -7.89 4.14 10.94
C GLN A 86 -7.71 2.67 10.56
N ILE A 87 -6.52 2.09 10.72
CA ILE A 87 -6.30 0.65 10.47
C ILE A 87 -7.12 -0.19 11.44
N ILE A 88 -7.12 0.17 12.74
CA ILE A 88 -7.94 -0.51 13.75
C ILE A 88 -9.42 -0.41 13.39
N SER A 89 -9.91 0.80 13.10
CA SER A 89 -11.31 1.05 12.73
C SER A 89 -11.73 0.25 11.49
N LEU A 90 -10.93 0.30 10.41
CA LEU A 90 -11.15 -0.48 9.18
C LEU A 90 -11.21 -1.98 9.43
N SER A 91 -10.26 -2.51 10.22
CA SER A 91 -10.20 -3.93 10.51
C SER A 91 -11.39 -4.41 11.35
N ASN A 92 -11.85 -3.58 12.29
CA ASN A 92 -13.05 -3.85 13.08
C ASN A 92 -14.31 -3.81 12.20
N GLU A 93 -14.44 -2.79 11.36
CA GLU A 93 -15.53 -2.66 10.39
C GLU A 93 -15.59 -3.87 9.46
N ALA A 94 -14.44 -4.36 8.98
CA ALA A 94 -14.38 -5.55 8.16
C ALA A 94 -14.90 -6.81 8.90
N VAL A 95 -14.65 -6.93 10.21
CA VAL A 95 -15.22 -8.02 11.04
C VAL A 95 -16.73 -7.91 11.15
N ILE A 96 -17.25 -6.70 11.43
CA ILE A 96 -18.69 -6.43 11.51
C ILE A 96 -19.39 -6.80 10.20
N ASN A 97 -18.75 -6.53 9.06
CA ASN A 97 -19.26 -6.86 7.73
C ASN A 97 -18.99 -8.31 7.28
N GLY A 98 -18.45 -9.16 8.15
CA GLY A 98 -18.21 -10.58 7.86
C GLY A 98 -16.86 -10.87 7.22
N LEU A 99 -15.78 -10.52 7.92
CA LEU A 99 -14.40 -10.75 7.47
C LEU A 99 -14.15 -12.21 7.10
N SER A 100 -13.91 -12.48 5.82
CA SER A 100 -13.51 -13.79 5.34
C SER A 100 -12.03 -14.07 5.61
N LYS A 101 -11.63 -15.34 5.59
CA LYS A 101 -10.21 -15.74 5.69
C LYS A 101 -9.35 -15.10 4.59
N GLU A 102 -9.91 -14.95 3.39
CA GLU A 102 -9.22 -14.31 2.26
C GLU A 102 -9.01 -12.82 2.51
N LYS A 103 -10.07 -12.08 2.90
CA LYS A 103 -9.99 -10.67 3.26
C LYS A 103 -9.04 -10.43 4.44
N TRP A 104 -8.98 -11.35 5.41
CA TRP A 104 -7.97 -11.32 6.49
C TRP A 104 -6.54 -11.36 5.95
N LEU A 105 -6.23 -12.32 5.06
CA LEU A 105 -4.89 -12.43 4.48
C LEU A 105 -4.52 -11.21 3.64
N ILE A 106 -5.48 -10.65 2.90
CA ILE A 106 -5.34 -9.42 2.14
C ILE A 106 -4.94 -8.27 3.07
N GLY A 107 -5.69 -8.03 4.15
CA GLY A 107 -5.40 -6.96 5.10
C GLY A 107 -4.06 -7.11 5.80
N MET A 108 -3.73 -8.33 6.24
CA MET A 108 -2.44 -8.63 6.85
C MET A 108 -1.27 -8.38 5.89
N ASN A 109 -1.37 -8.84 4.65
CA ASN A 109 -0.29 -8.68 3.66
C ASN A 109 -0.13 -7.22 3.20
N PHE A 110 -1.24 -6.50 3.01
CA PHE A 110 -1.20 -5.10 2.61
C PHE A 110 -0.54 -4.24 3.68
N THR A 111 -0.99 -4.37 4.93
CA THR A 111 -0.47 -3.59 6.06
C THR A 111 0.94 -4.00 6.49
N LYS A 112 1.38 -5.21 6.13
CA LYS A 112 2.78 -5.64 6.30
C LYS A 112 3.76 -4.75 5.54
N GLU A 113 3.38 -4.19 4.38
CA GLU A 113 4.30 -3.36 3.58
C GLU A 113 4.80 -2.12 4.33
N PHE A 114 4.01 -1.63 5.30
CA PHE A 114 4.34 -0.46 6.11
C PHE A 114 4.30 -0.75 7.62
N ASN A 115 4.63 -2.00 8.00
CA ASN A 115 4.79 -2.45 9.39
C ASN A 115 3.55 -2.27 10.29
N GLN A 116 2.35 -2.39 9.74
CA GLN A 116 1.08 -2.27 10.49
C GLN A 116 0.25 -3.56 10.52
N SER A 117 0.82 -4.71 10.15
CA SER A 117 0.09 -5.99 10.20
C SER A 117 -0.40 -6.36 11.59
N ASN A 118 0.38 -6.04 12.64
CA ASN A 118 -0.05 -6.25 14.03
C ASN A 118 -1.20 -5.31 14.41
N THR A 119 -1.13 -4.04 14.00
CA THR A 119 -2.20 -3.06 14.22
C THR A 119 -3.51 -3.49 13.55
N PHE A 120 -3.43 -4.05 12.33
CA PHE A 120 -4.58 -4.63 11.64
C PHE A 120 -5.15 -5.83 12.40
N ALA A 121 -4.27 -6.75 12.82
CA ALA A 121 -4.69 -7.91 13.61
C ALA A 121 -5.36 -7.48 14.93
N GLU A 122 -4.79 -6.50 15.63
CA GLU A 122 -5.34 -5.97 16.89
C GLU A 122 -6.78 -5.50 16.71
N GLY A 123 -7.09 -4.68 15.69
CA GLY A 123 -8.44 -4.17 15.51
C GLY A 123 -9.48 -5.24 15.14
N VAL A 124 -9.08 -6.33 14.48
CA VAL A 124 -9.94 -7.52 14.28
C VAL A 124 -10.35 -8.16 15.60
N TRP A 125 -9.49 -8.13 16.61
CA TRP A 125 -9.75 -8.72 17.93
C TRP A 125 -10.39 -7.76 18.94
N MET A 126 -10.50 -6.46 18.61
CA MET A 126 -11.17 -5.49 19.49
C MET A 126 -12.69 -5.62 19.36
N GLU A 127 -13.32 -6.42 20.21
CA GLU A 127 -14.78 -6.50 20.29
C GLU A 127 -15.37 -5.12 20.70
N ASN A 128 -16.13 -4.50 19.79
CA ASN A 128 -17.01 -3.34 20.02
C ASN A 128 -16.40 -2.03 20.58
N ASN A 129 -15.11 -1.74 20.35
CA ASN A 129 -14.42 -0.66 21.09
C ASN A 129 -13.76 0.43 20.24
N THR A 130 -14.23 0.68 19.02
CA THR A 130 -13.75 1.81 18.22
C THR A 130 -14.75 2.96 18.27
N GLU A 131 -14.49 3.93 19.15
CA GLU A 131 -15.29 5.17 19.30
C GLU A 131 -15.18 6.12 18.09
N LYS A 132 -14.29 5.85 17.12
CA LYS A 132 -14.06 6.71 15.95
C LYS A 132 -14.46 6.03 14.65
N GLU A 133 -15.62 6.44 14.15
CA GLU A 133 -15.95 6.36 12.74
C GLU A 133 -15.18 7.46 11.98
N PHE A 134 -14.58 7.10 10.85
CA PHE A 134 -13.86 8.05 9.98
C PHE A 134 -14.71 8.30 8.74
N GLU A 135 -15.01 9.56 8.44
CA GLU A 135 -15.72 9.92 7.21
C GLU A 135 -14.90 9.59 5.95
N GLU A 136 -13.57 9.76 6.02
CA GLU A 136 -12.65 9.44 4.95
C GLU A 136 -11.38 8.76 5.49
N TYR A 137 -10.98 7.68 4.82
CA TYR A 137 -9.72 6.99 5.08
C TYR A 137 -8.55 7.68 4.37
N LEU A 138 -7.37 7.63 4.99
CA LEU A 138 -6.12 8.12 4.41
C LEU A 138 -5.88 7.44 3.05
N PRO A 139 -5.38 8.17 2.03
CA PRO A 139 -5.08 7.62 0.70
C PRO A 139 -4.29 6.30 0.71
N ILE A 140 -3.34 6.13 1.63
CA ILE A 140 -2.57 4.88 1.79
C ILE A 140 -3.46 3.67 2.12
N LEU A 141 -4.62 3.85 2.76
CA LEU A 141 -5.54 2.76 3.12
C LEU A 141 -6.61 2.51 2.07
N LYS A 142 -6.82 3.43 1.12
CA LYS A 142 -7.91 3.36 0.14
C LYS A 142 -7.98 2.04 -0.62
N PRO A 143 -6.88 1.46 -1.16
CA PRO A 143 -6.94 0.17 -1.83
C PRO A 143 -7.48 -0.95 -0.93
N LEU A 144 -7.12 -0.92 0.36
CA LEU A 144 -7.56 -1.92 1.32
C LEU A 144 -9.02 -1.72 1.73
N VAL A 145 -9.46 -0.48 1.90
CA VAL A 145 -10.87 -0.13 2.16
C VAL A 145 -11.76 -0.71 1.07
N ASP A 146 -11.41 -0.46 -0.20
CA ASP A 146 -12.16 -0.94 -1.35
C ASP A 146 -12.25 -2.47 -1.38
N GLU A 147 -11.21 -3.19 -0.95
CA GLU A 147 -11.20 -4.65 -0.93
C GLU A 147 -11.93 -5.26 0.28
N LEU A 148 -11.89 -4.61 1.43
CA LEU A 148 -12.49 -5.14 2.66
C LEU A 148 -13.98 -4.85 2.78
N ILE A 149 -14.41 -3.64 2.43
CA ILE A 149 -15.77 -3.15 2.69
C ILE A 149 -16.66 -3.25 1.45
N SER A 150 -16.10 -3.34 0.23
CA SER A 150 -16.93 -3.61 -0.94
C SER A 150 -17.54 -5.02 -0.90
N ASN A 151 -18.82 -5.09 -1.26
CA ASN A 151 -19.62 -6.31 -1.38
C ASN A 151 -19.33 -7.06 -2.67
#